data_AF-A0A920DQQ4-F1
#
_entry.id   AF-A0A920DQQ4-F1
#
_cell.length_a   1.000
_cell.length_b   1.000
_cell.length_c   1.000
_cell.angle_alpha   90.00
_cell.angle_beta   90.00
_cell.angle_gamma   90.00
#
_symmetry.space_group_name_H-M   'P 1'
#
loop_
_entity.id
_entity.type
_entity.pdbx_description
1 polymer ?
#
loop_
_entity_poly.entity_id
_entity_poly.type
_entity_poly.pdbx_seq_one_letter_code
_entity_poly.pdbx_strand_id
1 'polypeptide(L)' 'MAFWIRPENGNSGGVAHGGMLMSLADYCLCSAAMESKENYAATISFRCEFVSPANVGGLLGKFFP' A
#
# COMPACT_ATOMS: atom_id res chain seq x y z
N MET A 1 6.48 6.38 4.28
CA MET A 1 6.01 6.70 2.92
C MET A 1 4.64 7.35 3.01
N ALA A 2 4.36 8.29 2.10
CA ALA A 2 3.04 8.87 1.91
C ALA A 2 2.69 8.83 0.41
N PHE A 3 1.44 8.55 0.07
CA PHE A 3 0.96 8.34 -1.29
C PHE A 3 -0.39 9.02 -1.50
N TRP A 4 -0.49 9.89 -2.50
CA TRP A 4 -1.75 10.54 -2.85
C TRP A 4 -2.58 9.65 -3.76
N ILE A 5 -3.78 9.31 -3.33
CA ILE A 5 -4.67 8.44 -4.10
C ILE A 5 -5.28 9.26 -5.25
N ARG A 6 -4.87 8.97 -6.48
CA ARG A 6 -5.41 9.62 -7.67
C ARG A 6 -6.61 8.84 -8.24
N PRO A 7 -7.43 9.45 -9.11
CA PRO A 7 -8.56 8.77 -9.75
C PRO A 7 -8.17 7.46 -10.44
N GLU A 8 -7.00 7.40 -11.06
CA GLU A 8 -6.50 6.19 -11.76
C GLU A 8 -6.14 5.04 -10.79
N ASN A 9 -6.06 5.32 -9.49
CA ASN A 9 -5.84 4.31 -8.46
C ASN A 9 -7.15 3.80 -7.84
N GLY A 10 -8.28 4.41 -8.20
CA GLY A 10 -9.59 4.10 -7.69
C GLY A 10 -10.32 3.00 -8.46
N ASN A 11 -11.44 2.56 -7.90
CA ASN A 11 -12.45 1.75 -8.59
C ASN A 11 -13.72 2.60 -8.82
N SER A 12 -14.75 2.00 -9.41
CA SER A 12 -16.03 2.67 -9.69
C SER A 12 -16.80 3.16 -8.45
N GLY A 13 -16.38 2.76 -7.25
CA GLY A 13 -16.92 3.24 -5.97
C GLY A 13 -16.25 4.51 -5.43
N GLY A 14 -15.31 5.13 -6.16
CA GLY A 14 -14.64 6.37 -5.73
C GLY A 14 -13.59 6.17 -4.63
N VAL A 15 -13.17 4.92 -4.40
CA VAL A 15 -12.16 4.54 -3.40
C VAL A 15 -11.03 3.79 -4.08
N ALA A 16 -9.85 3.77 -3.46
CA ALA A 16 -8.69 3.02 -3.90
C ALA A 16 -9.03 1.54 -4.21
N HIS A 17 -8.49 1.02 -5.31
CA HIS A 17 -8.58 -0.39 -5.61
C HIS A 17 -7.83 -1.21 -4.56
N GLY A 18 -8.41 -2.31 -4.07
CA GLY A 18 -7.77 -3.18 -3.08
C GLY A 18 -6.36 -3.63 -3.50
N GLY A 19 -6.19 -4.04 -4.76
CA GLY A 19 -4.88 -4.41 -5.30
C GLY A 19 -3.84 -3.28 -5.22
N MET A 20 -4.23 -2.02 -5.45
CA MET A 20 -3.32 -0.87 -5.29
C MET A 20 -2.85 -0.73 -3.84
N LEU A 21 -3.77 -0.81 -2.88
CA LEU A 21 -3.45 -0.74 -1.46
C LEU A 21 -2.51 -1.88 -1.05
N MET A 22 -2.75 -3.10 -1.55
CA MET A 22 -1.89 -4.26 -1.30
C MET A 22 -0.49 -4.08 -1.88
N SER A 23 -0.37 -3.60 -3.12
CA SER A 23 0.95 -3.35 -3.74
C SER A 23 1.75 -2.32 -2.94
N LEU A 24 1.09 -1.28 -2.43
CA LEU A 24 1.76 -0.26 -1.63
C LEU A 24 2.20 -0.80 -0.26
N ALA A 25 1.36 -1.63 0.37
CA ALA A 25 1.69 -2.30 1.63
C ALA A 25 2.85 -3.29 1.47
N ASP A 26 2.84 -4.09 0.40
CA ASP A 26 3.91 -5.03 0.06
C ASP A 26 5.23 -4.31 -0.23
N TYR A 27 5.19 -3.20 -0.98
CA TYR A 27 6.36 -2.35 -1.18
C TYR A 27 6.96 -1.86 0.14
N CYS A 28 6.12 -1.42 1.09
CA CYS A 28 6.59 -1.01 2.41
C CYS A 28 7.19 -2.17 3.21
N LEU A 29 6.55 -3.34 3.15
CA LEU A 29 6.99 -4.53 3.86
C LEU A 29 8.35 -5.02 3.34
N CYS A 30 8.48 -5.19 2.02
CA CYS A 30 9.74 -5.56 1.39
C CYS A 30 10.83 -4.52 1.65
N SER A 31 10.53 -3.22 1.51
CA SER A 31 11.50 -2.16 1.81
C SER A 31 11.97 -2.16 3.26
N ALA A 32 11.12 -2.60 4.21
CA ALA A 32 11.51 -2.74 5.61
C ALA A 32 12.28 -4.04 5.90
N ALA A 33 12.06 -5.10 5.12
CA ALA A 33 12.75 -6.38 5.25
C ALA A 33 14.13 -6.40 4.56
N MET A 34 14.35 -5.54 3.56
CA MET A 34 15.63 -5.42 2.86
C MET A 34 16.66 -4.68 3.72
N GLU A 35 17.75 -5.35 4.07
CA GLU A 35 18.85 -4.77 4.85
C GLU A 35 19.73 -3.82 4.01
N SER A 36 19.77 -4.06 2.69
CA SER A 36 20.44 -3.18 1.72
C SER A 36 19.81 -3.34 0.34
N LYS A 37 20.16 -2.45 -0.60
CA LYS A 37 19.70 -2.52 -2.00
C LYS A 37 20.22 -3.75 -2.76
N GLU A 38 21.24 -4.42 -2.25
CA GLU A 38 21.83 -5.62 -2.84
C GLU A 38 21.24 -6.92 -2.24
N ASN A 39 20.44 -6.81 -1.18
CA ASN A 39 19.82 -7.94 -0.50
C ASN A 39 18.29 -7.88 -0.63
N TYR A 40 17.76 -8.45 -1.71
CA TYR A 40 16.33 -8.43 -2.03
C TYR A 40 15.54 -9.42 -1.18
N ALA A 41 14.44 -8.95 -0.61
CA ALA A 41 13.45 -9.79 0.04
C ALA A 41 12.36 -10.19 -0.97
N ALA A 42 11.87 -11.43 -0.87
CA ALA A 42 10.72 -11.90 -1.62
C ALA A 42 9.54 -12.14 -0.67
N THR A 43 8.37 -11.61 -1.02
CA THR A 43 7.13 -11.88 -0.29
C THR A 43 6.66 -13.30 -0.58
N ILE A 44 6.74 -14.17 0.42
CA ILE A 44 6.24 -15.55 0.33
C ILE A 44 4.73 -15.62 0.57
N SER A 45 4.23 -14.80 1.50
CA SER A 45 2.80 -14.68 1.78
C SER A 45 2.49 -13.30 2.34
N PHE A 46 1.37 -12.72 1.90
CA PHE A 46 0.87 -11.45 2.39
C PHE A 46 -0.65 -11.53 2.55
N ARG A 47 -1.15 -11.10 3.72
CA ARG A 47 -2.58 -11.06 4.05
C ARG A 47 -2.88 -9.71 4.70
N CYS A 48 -3.97 -9.10 4.29
CA CYS A 48 -4.50 -7.88 4.88
C CYS A 48 -6.02 -7.93 4.93
N GLU A 49 -6.59 -7.16 5.85
CA GLU A 49 -8.04 -6.93 5.95
C GLU A 49 -8.30 -5.44 5.78
N PHE A 50 -9.25 -5.09 4.91
CA PHE A 50 -9.62 -3.70 4.68
C PHE A 50 -10.73 -3.29 5.66
N VAL A 51 -10.35 -2.56 6.71
CA VAL A 51 -11.29 -2.13 7.77
C VAL A 51 -12.03 -0.83 7.42
N SER A 52 -11.55 -0.06 6.44
CA SER A 52 -12.19 1.17 5.98
C SER A 52 -11.80 1.49 4.53
N PRO A 53 -12.64 2.22 3.78
CA PRO A 53 -12.30 2.67 2.44
C PRO A 53 -11.23 3.75 2.46
N ALA A 54 -10.31 3.71 1.50
CA ALA A 54 -9.36 4.79 1.26
C ALA A 54 -9.86 5.64 0.07
N ASN A 55 -10.39 6.82 0.35
CA ASN A 55 -11.03 7.67 -0.68
C ASN A 55 -10.02 8.21 -1.70
N VAL A 56 -10.44 8.31 -2.96
CA VAL A 56 -9.70 9.09 -3.97
C VAL A 56 -9.56 10.54 -3.49
N GLY A 57 -8.38 11.12 -3.69
CA GLY A 57 -8.01 12.43 -3.13
C GLY A 57 -7.58 12.37 -1.67
N GLY A 58 -7.51 11.20 -1.05
CA GLY A 58 -6.92 11.01 0.27
C GLY A 58 -5.40 10.86 0.22
N LEU A 59 -4.73 11.24 1.32
CA LEU A 59 -3.33 10.91 1.55
C LEU A 59 -3.25 9.59 2.34
N LEU A 60 -2.69 8.57 1.71
CA LEU A 60 -2.37 7.31 2.37
C LEU A 60 -0.97 7.41 2.99
N GLY A 61 -0.84 7.10 4.28
CA GLY A 61 0.43 7.20 5.00
C GLY A 61 0.59 6.09 6.03
N LYS A 62 1.84 5.89 6.47
CA LYS A 62 2.15 5.00 7.60
C LYS A 62 1.65 5.69 8.89
N PHE A 63 0.73 5.05 9.60
CA PHE A 63 0.30 5.51 10.92
C PHE A 63 1.43 5.22 11.92
N PHE A 64 1.95 6.26 12.58
CA PHE A 64 2.79 6.13 13.76
C PHE A 64 1.90 6.47 14.95
N PRO A 65 1.69 5.57 15.93
CA PRO A 65 1.10 5.99 17.21
C PRO A 65 2.02 6.98 17.93
#